data_AF-A0A497AN72-F1
#
_entry.id   AF-A0A497AN72-F1
#
_cell.length_a   1.000
_cell.length_b   1.000
_cell.length_c   1.000
_cell.angle_alpha   90.00
_cell.angle_beta   90.00
_cell.angle_gamma   90.00
#
_symmetry.space_group_name_H-M   'P 1'
#
loop_
_entity.id
_entity.type
_entity.pdbx_description
1 polymer ?
#
loop_
_entity_poly.entity_id
_entity_poly.type
_entity_poly.pdbx_seq_one_letter_code
_entity_poly.pdbx_strand_id
1 'polypeptide(L)'
;ENDPETGEFILGCLYGYYKDHHGKEHLVEKSFFDRFKLQEELMRIAKAGGKQHIPFRLGLFNSDYDLYYIREIVNDVSRIYVGSRLITARLKIGGKRGIPIWDATNLVRGSLEDWIKNLHMDEKYGIKKLSLENLEERCMMDTKATWYLFKWLEDMMVYEFKIPLKLTIGACAREIYRRHFQKINFVRNSNFLNEYERKAYRGGRCEVFKRGKHKVKSYDVNSMYLSIMRDVEIPLPQSAQYHETGQGFDIEKPGIVHCKVHVPEQIIAPLPFYKQKLIFPVGIFEGFWCTPELRAAIDYGTEIIEVYDYIEYEEVAPIFREYAEFIWKKRQEHKKQGDANLDYLYKTLGNSLYGKYGERNERGGWVKLSEWEGDIEGCDIKEYIDGEKYIYVGKQPLDSKHTFPVIPAWITTHARLKLLREMKKREKWVVYCDTDSIHILLDCPNPIESSKELGGWSFEYEAEQLYYRPKFYGQKTKGVPKRAEILRNNNDMIEFKYTTPIKRATAIRRKLPQNMWVEILKQLRKTDDKRIWDEETGESKPIQINITT
;
A
#
# COMPACT_ATOMS: atom_id res chain seq x y z
N GLU A 1 3.22 11.90 24.28
CA GLU A 1 3.49 10.75 25.17
C GLU A 1 2.24 10.34 25.93
N ASN A 2 2.09 9.05 26.17
CA ASN A 2 0.97 8.48 26.93
C ASN A 2 1.45 7.36 27.85
N ASP A 3 0.68 7.10 28.90
CA ASP A 3 0.88 5.92 29.74
C ASP A 3 0.52 4.67 28.92
N PRO A 4 1.46 3.76 28.64
CA PRO A 4 1.19 2.60 27.81
C PRO A 4 0.23 1.59 28.46
N GLU A 5 0.08 1.58 29.79
CA GLU A 5 -0.81 0.66 30.51
C GLU A 5 -2.25 1.15 30.53
N THR A 6 -2.47 2.46 30.64
CA THR A 6 -3.82 3.04 30.76
C THR A 6 -4.30 3.72 29.48
N GLY A 7 -3.39 4.15 28.61
CA GLY A 7 -3.68 4.99 27.44
C GLY A 7 -3.76 6.50 27.75
N GLU A 8 -3.60 6.88 29.02
CA GLU A 8 -3.79 8.26 29.49
C GLU A 8 -2.73 9.23 28.96
N PHE A 9 -3.15 10.48 28.74
CA PHE A 9 -2.26 11.54 28.27
C PHE A 9 -1.27 11.93 29.37
N ILE A 10 0.02 11.89 29.06
CA ILE A 10 1.06 12.38 29.98
C ILE A 10 1.54 13.77 29.54
N LEU A 11 1.84 13.91 28.25
CA LEU A 11 2.52 15.08 27.72
C LEU A 11 2.33 15.20 26.21
N GLY A 12 2.18 16.44 25.73
CA GLY A 12 2.24 16.79 24.32
C GLY A 12 3.02 18.08 24.12
N CYS A 13 3.66 18.23 22.97
CA CYS A 13 4.42 19.43 22.62
C CYS A 13 3.92 20.02 21.29
N LEU A 14 4.10 21.33 21.14
CA LEU A 14 3.92 22.04 19.88
C LEU A 14 5.24 22.71 19.51
N TYR A 15 5.67 22.52 18.27
CA TYR A 15 6.84 23.18 17.71
C TYR A 15 6.60 23.61 16.26
N GLY A 16 7.05 24.82 15.89
CA GLY A 16 7.03 25.32 14.52
C GLY A 16 6.50 26.76 14.43
N TYR A 17 6.05 27.16 13.24
CA TYR A 17 5.62 28.52 12.96
C TYR A 17 4.16 28.58 12.52
N TYR A 18 3.48 29.68 12.88
CA TYR A 18 2.17 30.04 12.33
C TYR A 18 2.16 31.49 11.86
N LYS A 19 1.28 31.80 10.91
CA LYS A 19 1.05 33.17 10.41
C LYS A 19 -0.22 33.74 11.02
N ASP A 20 -0.15 34.96 11.55
CA ASP A 20 -1.34 35.69 11.95
C ASP A 20 -2.07 36.30 10.74
N HIS A 21 -3.21 36.95 10.99
CA HIS A 21 -4.02 37.61 9.97
C HIS A 21 -3.34 38.82 9.30
N HIS A 22 -2.22 39.31 9.84
CA HIS A 22 -1.36 40.31 9.19
C HIS A 22 -0.21 39.66 8.39
N GLY A 23 -0.13 38.33 8.37
CA GLY A 23 0.92 37.58 7.69
C GLY A 23 2.23 37.48 8.47
N LYS A 24 2.29 37.98 9.71
CA LYS A 24 3.49 37.90 10.55
C LYS A 24 3.66 36.48 11.07
N GLU A 25 4.88 35.97 10.99
CA GLU A 25 5.24 34.64 11.50
C GLU A 25 5.58 34.67 12.99
N HIS A 26 5.09 33.67 13.72
CA HIS A 26 5.31 33.49 15.15
C HIS A 26 5.80 32.06 15.41
N LEU A 27 6.91 31.93 16.16
CA LEU A 27 7.42 30.65 16.64
C LEU A 27 6.56 30.16 17.82
N VAL A 28 6.29 28.86 17.84
CA VAL A 28 5.70 28.14 18.97
C VAL A 28 6.68 27.04 19.36
N GLU A 29 6.99 26.98 20.65
CA GLU A 29 7.74 25.91 21.28
C GLU A 29 7.21 25.77 22.70
N LYS A 30 6.28 24.82 22.91
CA LYS A 30 5.56 24.69 24.19
C LYS A 30 5.28 23.22 24.52
N SER A 31 5.35 22.91 25.81
CA SER A 31 4.98 21.61 26.40
C SER A 31 3.68 21.73 27.18
N PHE A 32 2.90 20.65 27.20
CA PHE A 32 1.59 20.59 27.84
C PHE A 32 1.41 19.25 28.55
N PHE A 33 1.24 19.31 29.87
CA PHE A 33 0.88 18.15 30.71
C PHE A 33 -0.64 17.95 30.84
N ASP A 34 -1.42 18.82 30.19
CA ASP A 34 -2.87 18.75 30.11
C ASP A 34 -3.30 18.87 28.65
N ARG A 35 -4.00 17.84 28.16
CA ARG A 35 -4.51 17.79 26.78
C ARG A 35 -5.48 18.93 26.46
N PHE A 36 -6.22 19.45 27.43
CA PHE A 36 -7.17 20.53 27.19
C PHE A 36 -6.43 21.86 27.02
N LYS A 37 -5.38 22.12 27.81
CA LYS A 37 -4.50 23.29 27.60
C LYS A 37 -3.78 23.24 26.25
N LEU A 38 -3.36 22.05 25.80
CA LEU A 38 -2.81 21.85 24.46
C LEU A 38 -3.83 22.25 23.38
N GLN A 39 -5.10 21.85 23.54
CA GLN A 39 -6.18 22.18 22.61
C GLN A 39 -6.53 23.66 22.63
N GLU A 40 -6.56 24.29 23.80
CA GLU A 40 -6.76 25.73 23.95
C GLU A 40 -5.68 26.53 23.22
N GLU A 41 -4.41 26.10 23.29
CA GLU A 41 -3.33 26.75 22.54
C GLU A 41 -3.53 26.58 21.03
N LEU A 42 -3.88 25.37 20.56
CA LEU A 42 -4.21 25.15 19.15
C LEU A 42 -5.37 26.05 18.69
N MET A 43 -6.42 26.20 19.52
CA MET A 43 -7.53 27.11 19.26
C MET A 43 -7.08 28.57 19.19
N ARG A 44 -6.23 29.01 20.12
CA ARG A 44 -5.66 30.37 20.15
C ARG A 44 -4.87 30.66 18.88
N ILE A 45 -3.98 29.75 18.50
CA ILE A 45 -3.17 29.85 17.27
C ILE A 45 -4.08 29.86 16.03
N ALA A 46 -5.08 28.98 15.98
CA ALA A 46 -6.01 28.93 14.86
C ALA A 46 -6.83 30.23 14.72
N LYS A 47 -7.21 30.87 15.83
CA LYS A 47 -7.89 32.18 15.83
C LYS A 47 -6.99 33.31 15.32
N ALA A 48 -5.69 33.25 15.58
CA ALA A 48 -4.74 34.29 15.17
C ALA A 48 -4.68 34.48 13.64
N GLY A 49 -4.98 33.44 12.85
CA GLY A 49 -5.06 33.50 11.39
C GLY A 49 -6.33 34.15 10.82
N GLY A 50 -7.32 34.48 11.66
CA GLY A 50 -8.58 35.06 11.22
C GLY A 50 -9.52 34.08 10.49
N LYS A 51 -10.55 34.61 9.81
CA LYS A 51 -11.60 33.79 9.16
C LYS A 51 -11.20 33.25 7.77
N GLN A 52 -10.25 33.89 7.10
CA GLN A 52 -9.95 33.64 5.69
C GLN A 52 -8.63 32.87 5.45
N HIS A 53 -7.68 32.93 6.38
CA HIS A 53 -6.36 32.30 6.22
C HIS A 53 -6.25 31.02 7.04
N ILE A 54 -5.54 30.03 6.49
CA ILE A 54 -5.10 28.86 7.23
C ILE A 54 -3.75 29.23 7.85
N PRO A 55 -3.67 29.51 9.17
CA PRO A 55 -2.45 30.02 9.81
C PRO A 55 -1.30 29.01 9.84
N PHE A 56 -1.62 27.71 9.84
CA PHE A 56 -0.66 26.61 9.86
C PHE A 56 -1.28 25.31 9.32
N ARG A 57 -0.43 24.31 9.08
CA ARG A 57 -0.84 22.92 8.86
C ARG A 57 -0.31 22.10 10.03
N LEU A 58 -1.13 21.23 10.61
CA LEU A 58 -0.71 20.40 11.73
C LEU A 58 0.00 19.14 11.20
N GLY A 59 1.32 19.12 11.25
CA GLY A 59 2.15 17.98 10.87
C GLY A 59 2.38 17.04 12.06
N LEU A 60 2.13 15.74 11.86
CA LEU A 60 2.29 14.69 12.87
C LEU A 60 3.03 13.48 12.26
N PHE A 61 3.54 12.59 13.10
CA PHE A 61 4.15 11.33 12.68
C PHE A 61 3.35 10.16 13.26
N ASN A 62 2.60 9.43 12.42
CA ASN A 62 1.57 8.46 12.83
C ASN A 62 0.38 9.14 13.53
N SER A 63 -0.22 10.10 12.81
CA SER A 63 -1.22 11.05 13.29
C SER A 63 -2.41 10.44 14.05
N ASP A 64 -2.87 9.24 13.69
CA ASP A 64 -4.04 8.63 14.35
C ASP A 64 -3.81 8.38 15.86
N TYR A 65 -2.54 8.22 16.26
CA TYR A 65 -2.13 8.13 17.65
C TYR A 65 -2.35 9.47 18.39
N ASP A 66 -1.83 10.58 17.86
CA ASP A 66 -1.91 11.90 18.48
C ASP A 66 -3.33 12.49 18.45
N LEU A 67 -4.09 12.24 17.37
CA LEU A 67 -5.44 12.79 17.21
C LEU A 67 -6.42 12.31 18.29
N TYR A 68 -6.14 11.20 18.96
CA TYR A 68 -6.91 10.78 20.13
C TYR A 68 -6.81 11.78 21.29
N TYR A 69 -5.65 12.42 21.43
CA TYR A 69 -5.35 13.38 22.50
C TYR A 69 -5.91 14.78 22.26
N ILE A 70 -6.40 15.04 21.05
CA ILE A 70 -7.08 16.29 20.70
C ILE A 70 -8.46 16.05 20.06
N ARG A 71 -9.07 14.90 20.34
CA ARG A 71 -10.28 14.40 19.65
C ARG A 71 -11.47 15.34 19.69
N GLU A 72 -11.58 16.20 20.69
CA GLU A 72 -12.68 17.16 20.86
C GLU A 72 -12.68 18.22 19.75
N ILE A 73 -11.49 18.61 19.28
CA ILE A 73 -11.30 19.58 18.20
C ILE A 73 -11.08 18.94 16.82
N VAL A 74 -11.06 17.61 16.71
CA VAL A 74 -10.94 16.90 15.42
C VAL A 74 -12.32 16.75 14.78
N ASN A 75 -12.44 17.05 13.48
CA ASN A 75 -13.61 16.76 12.67
C ASN A 75 -13.50 15.31 12.15
N ASP A 76 -14.29 14.40 12.70
CA ASP A 76 -14.21 12.98 12.37
C ASP A 76 -14.78 12.66 10.99
N VAL A 77 -15.76 13.44 10.49
CA VAL A 77 -16.29 13.32 9.11
C VAL A 77 -15.20 13.60 8.07
N SER A 78 -14.20 14.42 8.44
CA SER A 78 -13.09 14.78 7.54
C SER A 78 -11.97 13.74 7.47
N ARG A 79 -12.00 12.69 8.29
CA ARG A 79 -10.96 11.65 8.33
C ARG A 79 -11.02 10.81 7.07
N ILE A 80 -9.86 10.62 6.44
CA ILE A 80 -9.70 9.75 5.27
C ILE A 80 -8.74 8.62 5.64
N TYR A 81 -9.20 7.37 5.50
CA TYR A 81 -8.38 6.18 5.77
C TYR A 81 -8.13 5.37 4.50
N VAL A 82 -6.98 4.71 4.45
CA VAL A 82 -6.72 3.59 3.54
C VAL A 82 -6.44 2.36 4.41
N GLY A 83 -7.36 1.40 4.41
CA GLY A 83 -7.35 0.30 5.37
C GLY A 83 -7.44 0.83 6.80
N SER A 84 -6.37 0.62 7.59
CA SER A 84 -6.25 1.13 8.98
C SER A 84 -5.32 2.34 9.13
N ARG A 85 -4.76 2.85 8.04
CA ARG A 85 -3.84 3.99 8.06
C ARG A 85 -4.60 5.28 7.78
N LEU A 86 -4.46 6.27 8.65
CA LEU A 86 -4.99 7.62 8.45
C LEU A 86 -4.17 8.34 7.38
N ILE A 87 -4.85 8.88 6.37
CA ILE A 87 -4.22 9.70 5.31
C ILE A 87 -4.18 11.17 5.73
N THR A 88 -5.32 11.68 6.19
CA THR A 88 -5.48 13.06 6.62
C THR A 88 -6.77 13.20 7.44
N ALA A 89 -6.85 14.29 8.18
CA ALA A 89 -8.05 14.75 8.85
C ALA A 89 -8.01 16.29 8.90
N ARG A 90 -9.02 16.89 9.51
CA ARG A 90 -9.08 18.33 9.77
C ARG A 90 -9.50 18.60 11.20
N LEU A 91 -8.99 19.68 11.77
CA LEU A 91 -9.53 20.23 12.99
C LEU A 91 -10.77 21.07 12.68
N LYS A 92 -11.73 21.11 13.61
CA LYS A 92 -12.94 21.95 13.55
C LYS A 92 -12.63 23.45 13.69
N ILE A 93 -11.43 23.78 14.16
CA ILE A 93 -10.95 25.14 14.40
C ILE A 93 -10.27 25.72 13.16
N GLY A 94 -10.15 27.04 13.05
CA GLY A 94 -9.48 27.70 11.90
C GLY A 94 -10.41 28.02 10.71
N GLY A 95 -11.64 28.47 11.01
CA GLY A 95 -12.62 28.92 10.01
C GLY A 95 -13.40 27.79 9.33
N LYS A 96 -14.19 28.11 8.29
CA LYS A 96 -15.10 27.16 7.62
C LYS A 96 -14.39 25.92 7.06
N ARG A 97 -13.13 26.07 6.65
CA ARG A 97 -12.35 24.96 6.10
C ARG A 97 -11.70 24.13 7.20
N GLY A 98 -11.53 24.61 8.43
CA GLY A 98 -10.78 23.90 9.46
C GLY A 98 -9.26 23.85 9.19
N ILE A 99 -8.45 23.50 10.19
CA ILE A 99 -6.99 23.30 10.03
C ILE A 99 -6.70 21.91 9.44
N PRO A 100 -5.93 21.79 8.35
CA PRO A 100 -5.56 20.49 7.79
C PRO A 100 -4.50 19.75 8.64
N ILE A 101 -4.66 18.43 8.77
CA ILE A 101 -3.71 17.53 9.43
C ILE A 101 -2.94 16.73 8.38
N TRP A 102 -1.63 16.64 8.57
CA TRP A 102 -0.69 15.95 7.70
C TRP A 102 0.06 14.90 8.50
N ASP A 103 0.26 13.74 7.89
CA ASP A 103 0.97 12.63 8.52
C ASP A 103 2.20 12.25 7.69
N ALA A 104 3.38 12.42 8.29
CA ALA A 104 4.65 12.14 7.63
C ALA A 104 4.75 10.66 7.20
N THR A 105 4.10 9.72 7.89
CA THR A 105 4.14 8.28 7.56
C THR A 105 3.41 7.93 6.25
N ASN A 106 2.68 8.88 5.67
CA ASN A 106 2.14 8.75 4.31
C ASN A 106 3.13 9.16 3.21
N LEU A 107 4.21 9.82 3.58
CA LEU A 107 5.26 10.34 2.70
C LEU A 107 6.56 9.54 2.84
N VAL A 108 6.88 9.08 4.05
CA VAL A 108 8.07 8.31 4.37
C VAL A 108 7.72 6.97 5.05
N ARG A 109 8.69 6.05 5.12
CA ARG A 109 8.60 4.82 5.92
C ARG A 109 9.69 4.79 6.98
N GLY A 110 9.61 3.82 7.89
CA GLY A 110 10.53 3.70 9.02
C GLY A 110 9.99 4.42 10.25
N SER A 111 10.81 4.44 11.30
CA SER A 111 10.54 5.17 12.53
C SER A 111 11.03 6.62 12.43
N LEU A 112 10.55 7.49 13.30
CA LEU A 112 11.08 8.85 13.41
C LEU A 112 12.56 8.84 13.81
N GLU A 113 12.99 7.87 14.62
CA GLU A 113 14.39 7.69 15.01
C GLU A 113 15.29 7.41 13.79
N ASP A 114 14.82 6.58 12.86
CA ASP A 114 15.53 6.37 11.59
C ASP A 114 15.71 7.71 10.87
N TRP A 115 14.64 8.53 10.78
CA TRP A 115 14.70 9.84 10.13
C TRP A 115 15.60 10.87 10.83
N ILE A 116 15.69 10.83 12.16
CA ILE A 116 16.64 11.65 12.93
C ILE A 116 18.08 11.34 12.50
N LYS A 117 18.44 10.05 12.44
CA LYS A 117 19.75 9.59 12.00
C LYS A 117 19.99 9.94 10.53
N ASN A 118 19.02 9.62 9.68
CA ASN A 118 19.08 9.79 8.23
C ASN A 118 19.27 11.23 7.78
N LEU A 119 18.67 12.19 8.49
CA LEU A 119 18.80 13.61 8.16
C LEU A 119 19.96 14.28 8.91
N HIS A 120 20.72 13.51 9.69
CA HIS A 120 21.80 13.99 10.55
C HIS A 120 21.32 15.13 11.46
N MET A 121 20.14 14.96 12.06
CA MET A 121 19.51 16.04 12.83
C MET A 121 20.23 16.36 14.13
N ASP A 122 21.01 15.42 14.67
CA ASP A 122 21.84 15.65 15.85
C ASP A 122 22.95 16.66 15.52
N GLU A 123 23.72 16.40 14.47
CA GLU A 123 24.81 17.28 14.02
C GLU A 123 24.28 18.63 13.52
N LYS A 124 23.15 18.66 12.80
CA LYS A 124 22.62 19.88 12.18
C LYS A 124 21.81 20.75 13.13
N TYR A 125 21.08 20.14 14.06
CA TYR A 125 20.05 20.81 14.85
C TYR A 125 20.09 20.47 16.35
N GLY A 126 21.00 19.60 16.80
CA GLY A 126 21.06 19.10 18.17
C GLY A 126 19.89 18.18 18.54
N ILE A 127 19.19 17.61 17.54
CA ILE A 127 18.01 16.78 17.76
C ILE A 127 18.41 15.31 17.74
N LYS A 128 18.19 14.64 18.87
CA LYS A 128 18.47 13.22 19.04
C LYS A 128 17.35 12.53 19.79
N LYS A 129 17.30 11.20 19.68
CA LYS A 129 16.36 10.39 20.44
C LYS A 129 16.81 10.29 21.90
N LEU A 130 15.99 10.77 22.83
CA LEU A 130 16.29 10.77 24.27
C LEU A 130 15.66 9.57 25.00
N SER A 131 16.20 9.28 26.19
CA SER A 131 15.70 8.25 27.11
C SER A 131 14.34 8.64 27.71
N LEU A 132 13.68 7.70 28.38
CA LEU A 132 12.39 7.94 29.04
C LEU A 132 12.51 8.69 30.37
N GLU A 133 13.73 9.01 30.83
CA GLU A 133 13.97 9.67 32.12
C GLU A 133 13.51 11.13 32.12
N ASN A 134 13.67 11.83 30.98
CA ASN A 134 13.17 13.19 30.77
C ASN A 134 12.14 13.20 29.63
N LEU A 135 10.90 12.85 29.95
CA LEU A 135 9.80 12.78 28.97
C LEU A 135 9.53 14.13 28.31
N GLU A 136 9.68 15.24 29.03
CA GLU A 136 9.45 16.58 28.50
C GLU A 136 10.39 16.91 27.34
N GLU A 137 11.69 16.80 27.60
CA GLU A 137 12.72 17.09 26.61
C GLU A 137 12.64 16.10 25.44
N ARG A 138 12.40 14.81 25.73
CA ARG A 138 12.23 13.78 24.70
C ARG A 138 11.07 14.09 23.76
N CYS A 139 9.90 14.41 24.30
CA CYS A 139 8.72 14.72 23.50
C CYS A 139 8.94 15.98 22.66
N MET A 140 9.63 16.99 23.21
CA MET A 140 10.00 18.19 22.46
C MET A 140 10.97 17.85 21.31
N MET A 141 11.98 17.00 21.54
CA MET A 141 12.91 16.56 20.49
C MET A 141 12.21 15.80 19.36
N ASP A 142 11.29 14.88 19.69
CA ASP A 142 10.49 14.18 18.68
C ASP A 142 9.58 15.14 17.88
N THR A 143 9.04 16.17 18.55
CA THR A 143 8.20 17.19 17.90
C THR A 143 9.03 18.05 16.95
N LYS A 144 10.23 18.48 17.36
CA LYS A 144 11.20 19.20 16.52
C LYS A 144 11.64 18.34 15.33
N ALA A 145 11.99 17.08 15.58
CA ALA A 145 12.37 16.14 14.52
C ALA A 145 11.27 16.00 13.45
N THR A 146 10.01 15.89 13.89
CA THR A 146 8.86 15.82 12.98
C THR A 146 8.72 17.08 12.13
N TRP A 147 8.93 18.26 12.71
CA TRP A 147 8.91 19.53 11.98
C TRP A 147 10.02 19.62 10.93
N TYR A 148 11.27 19.29 11.30
CA TYR A 148 12.41 19.28 10.37
C TYR A 148 12.24 18.23 9.26
N LEU A 149 11.62 17.08 9.55
CA LEU A 149 11.25 16.11 8.53
C LEU A 149 10.26 16.69 7.52
N PHE A 150 9.22 17.42 7.97
CA PHE A 150 8.30 18.10 7.06
C PHE A 150 8.97 19.21 6.24
N LYS A 151 9.90 19.97 6.84
CA LYS A 151 10.71 20.96 6.11
C LYS A 151 11.54 20.31 5.02
N TRP A 152 12.27 19.24 5.34
CA TRP A 152 13.02 18.48 4.36
C TRP A 152 12.12 17.91 3.24
N LEU A 153 10.95 17.36 3.59
CA LEU A 153 9.98 16.85 2.61
C LEU A 153 9.47 17.96 1.69
N GLU A 154 9.12 19.12 2.25
CA GLU A 154 8.66 20.28 1.49
C GLU A 154 9.75 20.78 0.53
N ASP A 155 10.96 20.99 1.05
CA ASP A 155 12.10 21.47 0.28
C ASP A 155 12.44 20.49 -0.85
N MET A 156 12.44 19.19 -0.57
CA MET A 156 12.68 18.16 -1.56
C MET A 156 11.60 18.18 -2.66
N MET A 157 10.31 18.24 -2.31
CA MET A 157 9.25 18.30 -3.33
C MET A 157 9.30 19.60 -4.16
N VAL A 158 9.59 20.74 -3.53
CA VAL A 158 9.58 22.06 -4.18
C VAL A 158 10.84 22.30 -4.99
N TYR A 159 12.01 22.03 -4.44
CA TYR A 159 13.29 22.38 -5.07
C TYR A 159 13.83 21.27 -5.97
N GLU A 160 13.73 20.00 -5.59
CA GLU A 160 14.16 18.88 -6.46
C GLU A 160 13.07 18.57 -7.50
N PHE A 161 11.83 18.36 -7.05
CA PHE A 161 10.75 17.92 -7.94
C PHE A 161 9.89 19.01 -8.55
N LYS A 162 10.06 20.29 -8.15
CA LYS A 162 9.26 21.42 -8.67
C LYS A 162 7.73 21.22 -8.54
N ILE A 163 7.31 20.54 -7.47
CA ILE A 163 5.90 20.31 -7.16
C ILE A 163 5.59 20.79 -5.72
N PRO A 164 4.35 21.21 -5.43
CA PRO A 164 3.95 21.36 -4.04
C PRO A 164 3.87 19.99 -3.35
N LEU A 165 4.28 19.93 -2.09
CA LEU A 165 4.10 18.74 -1.24
C LEU A 165 2.63 18.29 -1.25
N LYS A 166 2.40 16.97 -1.32
CA LYS A 166 1.07 16.34 -1.30
C LYS A 166 0.89 15.49 -0.05
N LEU A 167 -0.33 15.05 0.22
CA LEU A 167 -0.68 14.26 1.41
C LEU A 167 -0.03 12.85 1.45
N THR A 168 0.31 12.29 0.29
CA THR A 168 0.89 10.95 0.20
C THR A 168 1.99 10.91 -0.85
N ILE A 169 2.94 9.99 -0.68
CA ILE A 169 4.03 9.79 -1.65
C ILE A 169 3.50 9.42 -3.04
N GLY A 170 2.40 8.66 -3.11
CA GLY A 170 1.73 8.35 -4.38
C GLY A 170 1.10 9.59 -5.03
N ALA A 171 0.54 10.51 -4.24
CA ALA A 171 0.05 11.78 -4.78
C ALA A 171 1.20 12.65 -5.29
N CYS A 172 2.37 12.64 -4.63
CA CYS A 172 3.58 13.27 -5.13
C CYS A 172 4.03 12.62 -6.44
N ALA A 173 4.14 11.28 -6.50
CA ALA A 173 4.53 10.55 -7.71
C ALA A 173 3.65 10.90 -8.92
N ARG A 174 2.32 10.93 -8.73
CA ARG A 174 1.37 11.34 -9.79
C ARG A 174 1.56 12.79 -10.21
N GLU A 175 1.80 13.70 -9.27
CA GLU A 175 2.00 15.12 -9.60
C GLU A 175 3.33 15.36 -10.33
N ILE A 176 4.40 14.65 -9.95
CA ILE A 176 5.68 14.64 -10.67
C ILE A 176 5.46 14.18 -12.10
N TYR A 177 4.82 13.03 -12.28
CA TYR A 177 4.48 12.49 -13.59
C TYR A 177 3.67 13.49 -14.42
N ARG A 178 2.56 13.99 -13.86
CA ARG A 178 1.65 14.92 -14.54
C ARG A 178 2.34 16.20 -15.01
N ARG A 179 3.28 16.75 -14.22
CA ARG A 179 3.93 18.03 -14.55
C ARG A 179 5.10 17.89 -15.51
N HIS A 180 5.85 16.80 -15.41
CA HIS A 180 7.16 16.71 -16.08
C HIS A 180 7.25 15.62 -17.15
N PHE A 181 6.35 14.63 -17.13
CA PHE A 181 6.47 13.44 -17.97
C PHE A 181 5.20 13.11 -18.76
N GLN A 182 4.03 13.57 -18.31
CA GLN A 182 2.76 13.26 -18.96
C GLN A 182 2.59 14.07 -20.24
N LYS A 183 2.78 13.39 -21.38
CA LYS A 183 2.58 13.97 -22.72
C LYS A 183 1.14 13.82 -23.24
N ILE A 184 0.42 12.82 -22.74
CA ILE A 184 -0.94 12.47 -23.16
C ILE A 184 -1.88 12.69 -21.98
N ASN A 185 -2.93 13.49 -22.19
CA ASN A 185 -3.99 13.65 -21.22
C ASN A 185 -4.97 12.48 -21.32
N PHE A 186 -5.22 11.82 -20.20
CA PHE A 186 -6.21 10.75 -20.12
C PHE A 186 -7.59 11.36 -19.85
N VAL A 187 -8.55 11.05 -20.70
CA VAL A 187 -9.93 11.55 -20.61
C VAL A 187 -10.88 10.38 -20.83
N ARG A 188 -11.86 10.23 -19.95
CA ARG A 188 -12.96 9.26 -20.11
C ARG A 188 -14.13 9.67 -19.24
N ASN A 189 -15.34 9.54 -19.78
CA ASN A 189 -16.60 9.87 -19.09
C ASN A 189 -17.45 8.63 -18.75
N SER A 190 -16.90 7.42 -18.88
CA SER A 190 -17.62 6.16 -18.64
C SER A 190 -17.11 5.45 -17.39
N ASN A 191 -17.96 5.40 -16.35
CA ASN A 191 -17.70 4.60 -15.15
C ASN A 191 -17.80 3.10 -15.44
N PHE A 192 -18.62 2.69 -16.41
CA PHE A 192 -18.78 1.29 -16.80
C PHE A 192 -17.45 0.66 -17.23
N LEU A 193 -16.68 1.34 -18.09
CA LEU A 193 -15.38 0.83 -18.54
C LEU A 193 -14.40 0.67 -17.38
N ASN A 194 -14.40 1.59 -16.41
CA ASN A 194 -13.56 1.46 -15.21
C ASN A 194 -13.95 0.23 -14.38
N GLU A 195 -15.23 -0.03 -14.17
CA GLU A 195 -15.69 -1.23 -13.47
C GLU A 195 -15.32 -2.51 -14.22
N TYR A 196 -15.47 -2.51 -15.55
CA TYR A 196 -15.09 -3.63 -16.40
C TYR A 196 -13.59 -3.92 -16.33
N GLU A 197 -12.74 -2.91 -16.52
CA GLU A 197 -11.28 -3.03 -16.44
C GLU A 197 -10.81 -3.56 -15.07
N ARG A 198 -11.50 -3.19 -13.98
CA ARG A 198 -11.21 -3.69 -12.63
C ARG A 198 -11.47 -5.17 -12.49
N LYS A 199 -12.37 -5.76 -13.28
CA LYS A 199 -12.57 -7.20 -13.27
C LYS A 199 -11.32 -7.95 -13.76
N ALA A 200 -10.47 -7.34 -14.60
CA ALA A 200 -9.17 -7.91 -14.98
C ALA A 200 -8.01 -7.45 -14.08
N TYR A 201 -8.17 -6.37 -13.30
CA TYR A 201 -7.12 -5.90 -12.40
C TYR A 201 -6.90 -6.88 -11.23
N ARG A 202 -5.83 -7.69 -11.32
CA ARG A 202 -5.38 -8.60 -10.26
C ARG A 202 -3.97 -8.23 -9.79
N GLY A 203 -3.66 -8.59 -8.54
CA GLY A 203 -2.35 -8.34 -7.93
C GLY A 203 -1.26 -9.28 -8.44
N GLY A 204 -0.12 -9.28 -7.74
CA GLY A 204 0.97 -10.24 -7.99
C GLY A 204 0.61 -11.67 -7.59
N ARG A 205 1.19 -12.64 -8.30
CA ARG A 205 1.08 -14.07 -8.00
C ARG A 205 1.87 -14.41 -6.74
N CYS A 206 1.27 -15.17 -5.84
CA CYS A 206 1.95 -15.65 -4.63
C CYS A 206 1.42 -17.02 -4.22
N GLU A 207 2.28 -18.03 -4.36
CA GLU A 207 1.99 -19.45 -4.21
C GLU A 207 3.21 -20.18 -3.67
N VAL A 208 2.97 -21.25 -2.91
CA VAL A 208 3.97 -22.28 -2.57
C VAL A 208 3.64 -23.49 -3.45
N PHE A 209 4.64 -24.10 -4.07
CA PHE A 209 4.48 -25.27 -4.92
C PHE A 209 4.94 -26.55 -4.22
N LYS A 210 5.93 -26.43 -3.33
CA LYS A 210 6.46 -27.53 -2.49
C LYS A 210 6.53 -27.07 -1.03
N ARG A 211 5.86 -27.79 -0.13
CA ARG A 211 5.89 -27.59 1.33
C ARG A 211 7.02 -28.40 1.97
N GLY A 212 7.30 -28.09 3.22
CA GLY A 212 8.36 -28.77 3.97
C GLY A 212 9.70 -28.09 3.83
N LYS A 213 10.76 -28.80 4.21
CA LYS A 213 12.11 -28.26 4.29
C LYS A 213 12.84 -28.47 2.96
N HIS A 214 13.28 -27.38 2.34
CA HIS A 214 13.96 -27.40 1.04
C HIS A 214 15.20 -26.52 1.05
N LYS A 215 16.27 -26.96 0.37
CA LYS A 215 17.42 -26.12 0.04
C LYS A 215 17.12 -25.38 -1.25
N VAL A 216 17.13 -24.05 -1.21
CA VAL A 216 16.69 -23.20 -2.31
C VAL A 216 17.68 -22.10 -2.66
N LYS A 217 17.62 -21.65 -3.91
CA LYS A 217 18.15 -20.36 -4.36
C LYS A 217 16.99 -19.38 -4.54
N SER A 218 17.12 -18.18 -3.96
CA SER A 218 16.17 -17.08 -4.11
C SER A 218 16.64 -16.07 -5.14
N TYR A 219 15.73 -15.65 -5.99
CA TYR A 219 15.93 -14.61 -6.99
C TYR A 219 14.80 -13.58 -6.92
N ASP A 220 15.13 -12.31 -7.09
CA ASP A 220 14.17 -11.20 -7.10
C ASP A 220 14.41 -10.27 -8.30
N VAL A 221 13.34 -9.79 -8.93
CA VAL A 221 13.47 -8.85 -10.06
C VAL A 221 13.81 -7.45 -9.56
N ASN A 222 14.91 -6.90 -10.06
CA ASN A 222 15.31 -5.52 -9.77
C ASN A 222 14.25 -4.52 -10.22
N SER A 223 13.42 -4.07 -9.29
CA SER A 223 12.37 -3.06 -9.50
C SER A 223 11.33 -3.49 -10.55
N MET A 224 10.73 -4.66 -10.37
CA MET A 224 9.72 -5.26 -11.26
C MET A 224 8.78 -4.24 -11.92
N TYR A 225 7.94 -3.54 -11.14
CA TYR A 225 6.96 -2.61 -11.71
C TYR A 225 7.59 -1.43 -12.46
N LEU A 226 8.73 -0.91 -11.98
CA LEU A 226 9.46 0.15 -12.65
C LEU A 226 10.00 -0.33 -14.01
N SER A 227 10.48 -1.58 -14.10
CA SER A 227 10.93 -2.16 -15.37
C SER A 227 9.78 -2.34 -16.35
N ILE A 228 8.61 -2.81 -15.89
CA ILE A 228 7.41 -2.91 -16.73
C ILE A 228 6.98 -1.53 -17.23
N MET A 229 6.98 -0.50 -16.37
CA MET A 229 6.66 0.87 -16.76
C MET A 229 7.65 1.46 -17.79
N ARG A 230 8.91 1.01 -17.81
CA ARG A 230 9.90 1.39 -18.82
C ARG A 230 9.65 0.68 -20.16
N ASP A 231 9.43 -0.62 -20.09
CA ASP A 231 9.52 -1.53 -21.24
C ASP A 231 8.20 -1.69 -22.00
N VAL A 232 7.07 -1.54 -21.32
CA VAL A 232 5.75 -1.90 -21.87
C VAL A 232 4.98 -0.67 -22.33
N GLU A 233 4.43 -0.76 -23.54
CA GLU A 233 3.41 0.17 -24.03
C GLU A 233 2.05 -0.16 -23.41
N ILE A 234 1.37 0.87 -22.94
CA ILE A 234 0.14 0.76 -22.17
C ILE A 234 -1.02 1.28 -23.03
N PRO A 235 -2.16 0.58 -23.06
CA PRO A 235 -3.34 1.04 -23.76
C PRO A 235 -3.78 2.43 -23.29
N LEU A 236 -4.11 3.30 -24.25
CA LEU A 236 -4.61 4.63 -23.96
C LEU A 236 -6.08 4.55 -23.54
N PRO A 237 -6.45 4.98 -22.32
CA PRO A 237 -7.82 4.79 -21.85
C PRO A 237 -8.90 5.45 -22.72
N GLN A 238 -8.58 6.54 -23.41
CA GLN A 238 -9.51 7.24 -24.30
C GLN A 238 -9.80 6.50 -25.62
N SER A 239 -8.97 5.53 -26.04
CA SER A 239 -9.15 4.77 -27.28
C SER A 239 -9.93 3.46 -27.06
N ALA A 240 -10.61 3.33 -25.92
CA ALA A 240 -11.32 2.12 -25.54
C ALA A 240 -12.65 1.98 -26.29
N GLN A 241 -12.84 0.84 -26.94
CA GLN A 241 -14.07 0.45 -27.62
C GLN A 241 -14.61 -0.81 -26.95
N TYR A 242 -15.87 -0.77 -26.53
CA TYR A 242 -16.53 -1.91 -25.91
C TYR A 242 -17.37 -2.65 -26.94
N HIS A 243 -17.23 -3.97 -26.96
CA HIS A 243 -17.95 -4.89 -27.83
C HIS A 243 -18.77 -5.83 -26.96
N GLU A 244 -20.10 -5.76 -27.12
CA GLU A 244 -21.08 -6.55 -26.34
C GLU A 244 -21.10 -8.04 -26.69
N THR A 245 -20.40 -8.44 -27.75
CA THR A 245 -20.31 -9.84 -28.19
C THR A 245 -18.86 -10.19 -28.53
N GLY A 246 -18.49 -11.47 -28.51
CA GLY A 246 -17.18 -11.94 -28.96
C GLY A 246 -16.93 -11.86 -30.48
N GLN A 247 -17.89 -11.36 -31.27
CA GLN A 247 -17.71 -11.25 -32.71
C GLN A 247 -16.58 -10.29 -33.06
N GLY A 248 -15.69 -10.71 -33.96
CA GLY A 248 -14.57 -9.90 -34.43
C GLY A 248 -13.43 -9.76 -33.41
N PHE A 249 -13.48 -10.48 -32.28
CA PHE A 249 -12.39 -10.49 -31.31
C PHE A 249 -11.08 -10.95 -31.95
N ASP A 250 -10.03 -10.16 -31.76
CA ASP A 250 -8.66 -10.46 -32.18
C ASP A 250 -7.73 -10.45 -30.96
N ILE A 251 -7.13 -11.60 -30.68
CA ILE A 251 -6.22 -11.80 -29.54
C ILE A 251 -4.93 -10.96 -29.66
N GLU A 252 -4.54 -10.58 -30.88
CA GLU A 252 -3.34 -9.78 -31.11
C GLU A 252 -3.55 -8.29 -30.82
N LYS A 253 -4.81 -7.84 -30.76
CA LYS A 253 -5.12 -6.47 -30.39
C LYS A 253 -5.06 -6.27 -28.87
N PRO A 254 -4.65 -5.08 -28.40
CA PRO A 254 -4.62 -4.80 -26.97
C PRO A 254 -6.05 -4.69 -26.45
N GLY A 255 -6.39 -5.49 -25.45
CA GLY A 255 -7.75 -5.52 -24.92
C GLY A 255 -7.88 -6.16 -23.55
N ILE A 256 -9.09 -6.07 -23.00
CA ILE A 256 -9.53 -6.82 -21.83
C ILE A 256 -10.75 -7.63 -22.24
N VAL A 257 -10.71 -8.93 -21.98
CA VAL A 257 -11.64 -9.90 -22.56
C VAL A 257 -12.33 -10.66 -21.45
N HIS A 258 -13.65 -10.76 -21.53
CA HIS A 258 -14.46 -11.70 -20.77
C HIS A 258 -14.63 -12.98 -21.59
N CYS A 259 -14.07 -14.08 -21.12
CA CYS A 259 -14.15 -15.33 -21.86
C CYS A 259 -14.21 -16.54 -20.92
N LYS A 260 -14.67 -17.65 -21.50
CA LYS A 260 -14.56 -18.99 -20.95
C LYS A 260 -13.36 -19.68 -21.56
N VAL A 261 -12.54 -20.29 -20.71
CA VAL A 261 -11.29 -20.96 -21.11
C VAL A 261 -11.23 -22.37 -20.57
N HIS A 262 -10.49 -23.23 -21.25
CA HIS A 262 -10.03 -24.51 -20.75
C HIS A 262 -8.52 -24.45 -20.56
N VAL A 263 -8.08 -24.57 -19.31
CA VAL A 263 -6.66 -24.65 -18.95
C VAL A 263 -6.30 -26.11 -18.68
N PRO A 264 -5.38 -26.73 -19.43
CA PRO A 264 -5.02 -28.14 -19.23
C PRO A 264 -4.27 -28.35 -17.91
N GLU A 265 -4.23 -29.60 -17.45
CA GLU A 265 -3.48 -29.97 -16.24
C GLU A 265 -1.99 -29.58 -16.35
N GLN A 266 -1.52 -28.81 -15.37
CA GLN A 266 -0.14 -28.33 -15.28
C GLN A 266 0.16 -27.89 -13.85
N ILE A 267 1.44 -27.79 -13.46
CA ILE A 267 1.83 -27.40 -12.09
C ILE A 267 1.62 -25.88 -11.92
N ILE A 268 2.01 -25.10 -12.91
CA ILE A 268 2.01 -23.65 -12.92
C ILE A 268 0.97 -23.18 -13.93
N ALA A 269 -0.28 -23.11 -13.49
CA ALA A 269 -1.36 -22.57 -14.32
C ALA A 269 -1.09 -21.09 -14.68
N PRO A 270 -1.44 -20.65 -15.91
CA PRO A 270 -1.08 -19.33 -16.40
C PRO A 270 -2.03 -18.21 -15.98
N LEU A 271 -3.33 -18.52 -15.81
CA LEU A 271 -4.36 -17.48 -15.67
C LEU A 271 -4.76 -17.21 -14.20
N PRO A 272 -4.84 -15.93 -13.79
CA PRO A 272 -5.35 -15.55 -12.48
C PRO A 272 -6.87 -15.71 -12.39
N PHE A 273 -7.36 -16.21 -11.28
CA PHE A 273 -8.80 -16.32 -10.97
C PHE A 273 -9.08 -15.83 -9.54
N TYR A 274 -10.18 -15.11 -9.34
CA TYR A 274 -10.57 -14.59 -8.03
C TYR A 274 -11.92 -15.17 -7.58
N LYS A 275 -11.88 -16.05 -6.57
CA LYS A 275 -13.10 -16.60 -5.92
C LYS A 275 -13.39 -15.91 -4.59
N GLN A 276 -12.34 -15.63 -3.83
CA GLN A 276 -12.28 -14.98 -2.50
C GLN A 276 -10.85 -14.52 -2.21
N LYS A 277 -9.90 -15.26 -2.79
CA LYS A 277 -8.49 -14.94 -2.89
C LYS A 277 -8.05 -15.17 -4.34
N LEU A 278 -6.91 -14.57 -4.70
CA LEU A 278 -6.27 -14.82 -5.98
C LEU A 278 -5.62 -16.21 -5.99
N ILE A 279 -6.09 -17.05 -6.91
CA ILE A 279 -5.60 -18.39 -7.22
C ILE A 279 -5.30 -18.51 -8.72
N PHE A 280 -4.63 -19.59 -9.12
CA PHE A 280 -4.29 -19.90 -10.51
C PHE A 280 -4.75 -21.33 -10.80
N PRO A 281 -6.01 -21.53 -11.23
CA PRO A 281 -6.62 -22.86 -11.38
C PRO A 281 -6.36 -23.49 -12.76
N VAL A 282 -6.70 -24.77 -12.88
CA VAL A 282 -6.82 -25.53 -14.14
C VAL A 282 -8.29 -25.93 -14.37
N GLY A 283 -8.61 -26.47 -15.54
CA GLY A 283 -9.97 -26.88 -15.94
C GLY A 283 -10.71 -25.79 -16.71
N ILE A 284 -12.05 -25.85 -16.66
CA ILE A 284 -12.94 -24.94 -17.40
C ILE A 284 -13.50 -23.87 -16.46
N PHE A 285 -13.18 -22.61 -16.75
CA PHE A 285 -13.67 -21.48 -15.98
C PHE A 285 -13.78 -20.19 -16.80
N GLU A 286 -14.54 -19.26 -16.26
CA GLU A 286 -14.81 -17.95 -16.85
C GLU A 286 -14.03 -16.85 -16.09
N GLY A 287 -13.61 -15.82 -16.80
CA GLY A 287 -12.97 -14.67 -16.16
C GLY A 287 -12.66 -13.52 -17.12
N PHE A 288 -11.97 -12.53 -16.56
CA PHE A 288 -11.61 -11.29 -17.25
C PHE A 288 -10.10 -11.18 -17.27
N TRP A 289 -9.50 -11.08 -18.45
CA TRP A 289 -8.05 -11.05 -18.62
C TRP A 289 -7.64 -10.04 -19.67
N CYS A 290 -6.45 -9.46 -19.50
CA CYS A 290 -5.84 -8.65 -20.55
C CYS A 290 -5.32 -9.57 -21.66
N THR A 291 -5.40 -9.15 -22.92
CA THR A 291 -4.97 -9.97 -24.07
C THR A 291 -3.54 -10.50 -23.98
N PRO A 292 -2.52 -9.79 -23.42
CA PRO A 292 -1.19 -10.37 -23.23
C PRO A 292 -1.16 -11.58 -22.29
N GLU A 293 -2.05 -11.61 -21.29
CA GLU A 293 -2.17 -12.73 -20.33
C GLU A 293 -2.81 -13.95 -20.99
N LEU A 294 -3.86 -13.72 -21.80
CA LEU A 294 -4.53 -14.77 -22.58
C LEU A 294 -3.61 -15.36 -23.65
N ARG A 295 -2.90 -14.52 -24.42
CA ARG A 295 -1.97 -14.99 -25.44
C ARG A 295 -0.89 -15.90 -24.85
N ALA A 296 -0.28 -15.46 -23.74
CA ALA A 296 0.70 -16.30 -23.05
C ALA A 296 0.10 -17.59 -22.48
N ALA A 297 -1.17 -17.57 -22.07
CA ALA A 297 -1.85 -18.78 -21.62
C ALA A 297 -2.07 -19.77 -22.78
N ILE A 298 -2.42 -19.28 -23.97
CA ILE A 298 -2.55 -20.09 -25.19
C ILE A 298 -1.21 -20.75 -25.55
N ASP A 299 -0.09 -20.01 -25.44
CA ASP A 299 1.26 -20.56 -25.62
C ASP A 299 1.56 -21.73 -24.65
N TYR A 300 0.86 -21.79 -23.51
CA TYR A 300 0.94 -22.86 -22.51
C TYR A 300 -0.25 -23.83 -22.54
N GLY A 301 -0.95 -23.89 -23.68
CA GLY A 301 -1.98 -24.88 -23.97
C GLY A 301 -3.40 -24.51 -23.52
N THR A 302 -3.65 -23.29 -23.05
CA THR A 302 -5.02 -22.84 -22.76
C THR A 302 -5.82 -22.67 -24.04
N GLU A 303 -7.04 -23.18 -24.05
CA GLU A 303 -8.00 -23.00 -25.15
C GLU A 303 -9.05 -21.96 -24.75
N ILE A 304 -9.37 -21.02 -25.65
CA ILE A 304 -10.53 -20.14 -25.49
C ILE A 304 -11.75 -20.90 -26.01
N ILE A 305 -12.70 -21.21 -25.13
CA ILE A 305 -13.95 -21.89 -25.49
C ILE A 305 -14.93 -20.89 -26.10
N GLU A 306 -15.09 -19.73 -25.46
CA GLU A 306 -16.08 -18.73 -25.83
C GLU A 306 -15.64 -17.34 -25.38
N VAL A 307 -15.82 -16.33 -26.23
CA VAL A 307 -15.64 -14.92 -25.88
C VAL A 307 -17.02 -14.29 -25.75
N TYR A 308 -17.30 -13.71 -24.59
CA TYR A 308 -18.60 -13.10 -24.28
C TYR A 308 -18.64 -11.66 -24.73
N ASP A 309 -17.75 -10.84 -24.19
CA ASP A 309 -17.61 -9.41 -24.49
C ASP A 309 -16.15 -8.97 -24.26
N TYR A 310 -15.77 -7.80 -24.79
CA TYR A 310 -14.41 -7.30 -24.61
C TYR A 310 -14.32 -5.78 -24.77
N ILE A 311 -13.24 -5.22 -24.22
CA ILE A 311 -12.74 -3.90 -24.55
C ILE A 311 -11.54 -4.06 -25.46
N GLU A 312 -11.57 -3.44 -26.63
CA GLU A 312 -10.43 -3.24 -27.52
C GLU A 312 -9.88 -1.81 -27.35
N TYR A 313 -8.57 -1.65 -27.45
CA TYR A 313 -7.93 -0.33 -27.47
C TYR A 313 -7.26 -0.10 -28.82
N GLU A 314 -7.59 1.00 -29.50
CA GLU A 314 -6.95 1.30 -30.79
C GLU A 314 -5.49 1.78 -30.65
N GLU A 315 -5.14 2.37 -29.51
CA GLU A 315 -3.85 2.99 -29.28
C GLU A 315 -3.13 2.44 -28.03
N VAL A 316 -1.83 2.22 -28.16
CA VAL A 316 -0.90 1.97 -27.05
C VAL A 316 0.23 2.99 -27.08
N ALA A 317 0.77 3.34 -25.92
CA ALA A 317 1.94 4.23 -25.87
C ALA A 317 2.84 3.93 -24.66
N PRO A 318 4.15 4.23 -24.74
CA PRO A 318 5.09 4.08 -23.62
C PRO A 318 4.95 5.23 -22.60
N ILE A 319 3.74 5.41 -22.05
CA ILE A 319 3.36 6.57 -21.23
C ILE A 319 4.25 6.79 -19.99
N PHE A 320 4.88 5.74 -19.46
CA PHE A 320 5.72 5.84 -18.26
C PHE A 320 7.22 5.70 -18.49
N ARG A 321 7.68 5.54 -19.74
CA ARG A 321 9.09 5.22 -20.04
C ARG A 321 10.07 6.22 -19.45
N GLU A 322 9.90 7.50 -19.79
CA GLU A 322 10.80 8.56 -19.32
C GLU A 322 10.77 8.74 -17.79
N TYR A 323 9.59 8.57 -17.18
CA TYR A 323 9.46 8.60 -15.73
C TYR A 323 10.22 7.44 -15.07
N ALA A 324 10.08 6.22 -15.60
CA ALA A 324 10.74 5.05 -15.07
C ALA A 324 12.26 5.14 -15.18
N GLU A 325 12.77 5.63 -16.31
CA GLU A 325 14.19 5.88 -16.56
C GLU A 325 14.75 6.95 -15.61
N PHE A 326 14.03 8.06 -15.43
CA PHE A 326 14.40 9.10 -14.48
C PHE A 326 14.51 8.56 -13.05
N ILE A 327 13.49 7.84 -12.57
CA ILE A 327 13.50 7.24 -11.24
C ILE A 327 14.67 6.26 -11.09
N TRP A 328 14.88 5.39 -12.08
CA TRP A 328 15.98 4.41 -12.02
C TRP A 328 17.34 5.09 -11.96
N LYS A 329 17.58 6.09 -12.80
CA LYS A 329 18.83 6.87 -12.80
C LYS A 329 19.11 7.46 -11.41
N LYS A 330 18.13 8.16 -10.83
CA LYS A 330 18.27 8.78 -9.50
C LYS A 330 18.52 7.76 -8.40
N ARG A 331 17.86 6.60 -8.45
CA ARG A 331 18.13 5.49 -7.52
C ARG A 331 19.57 5.01 -7.59
N GLN A 332 20.11 4.85 -8.80
CA GLN A 332 21.49 4.39 -8.99
C GLN A 332 22.51 5.45 -8.52
N GLU A 333 22.23 6.74 -8.74
CA GLU A 333 23.04 7.85 -8.22
C GLU A 333 23.11 7.81 -6.68
N HIS A 334 21.96 7.72 -6.01
CA HIS A 334 21.91 7.72 -4.55
C HIS A 334 22.49 6.45 -3.92
N LYS A 335 22.32 5.28 -4.54
CA LYS A 335 23.01 4.06 -4.09
C LYS A 335 24.53 4.20 -4.16
N LYS A 336 25.08 4.81 -5.22
CA LYS A 336 26.53 5.06 -5.35
C LYS A 336 27.04 6.02 -4.28
N GLN A 337 26.22 6.99 -3.88
CA GLN A 337 26.53 7.94 -2.81
C GLN A 337 26.33 7.37 -1.40
N GLY A 338 25.77 6.16 -1.27
CA GLY A 338 25.40 5.59 0.03
C GLY A 338 24.14 6.22 0.65
N ASP A 339 23.38 7.03 -0.10
CA ASP A 339 22.15 7.64 0.37
C ASP A 339 20.97 6.67 0.22
N ALA A 340 20.87 5.75 1.19
CA ALA A 340 19.81 4.75 1.24
C ALA A 340 18.40 5.36 1.32
N ASN A 341 18.28 6.60 1.82
CA ASN A 341 16.99 7.24 2.07
C ASN A 341 16.42 7.85 0.80
N LEU A 342 17.25 8.56 0.04
CA LEU A 342 16.84 9.03 -1.26
C LEU A 342 16.62 7.85 -2.22
N ASP A 343 17.47 6.81 -2.23
CA ASP A 343 17.15 5.59 -3.02
C ASP A 343 15.78 5.02 -2.63
N TYR A 344 15.48 4.93 -1.33
CA TYR A 344 14.19 4.45 -0.85
C TYR A 344 13.01 5.35 -1.25
N LEU A 345 13.18 6.67 -1.16
CA LEU A 345 12.18 7.65 -1.57
C LEU A 345 11.88 7.50 -3.07
N TYR A 346 12.90 7.49 -3.92
CA TYR A 346 12.76 7.30 -5.36
C TYR A 346 12.17 5.92 -5.69
N LYS A 347 12.56 4.85 -4.97
CA LYS A 347 11.92 3.51 -5.07
C LYS A 347 10.41 3.60 -4.79
N THR A 348 10.04 4.35 -3.76
CA THR A 348 8.62 4.49 -3.36
C THR A 348 7.84 5.33 -4.37
N LEU A 349 8.42 6.41 -4.90
CA LEU A 349 7.83 7.20 -5.97
C LEU A 349 7.53 6.34 -7.21
N GLY A 350 8.53 5.58 -7.67
CA GLY A 350 8.39 4.66 -8.79
C GLY A 350 7.27 3.64 -8.60
N ASN A 351 7.26 2.95 -7.45
CA ASN A 351 6.27 1.89 -7.18
C ASN A 351 4.86 2.42 -6.88
N SER A 352 4.71 3.70 -6.51
CA SER A 352 3.40 4.25 -6.14
C SER A 352 2.64 4.85 -7.32
N LEU A 353 3.32 5.21 -8.43
CA LEU A 353 2.70 5.93 -9.53
C LEU A 353 1.53 5.14 -10.16
N TYR A 354 1.79 3.91 -10.63
CA TYR A 354 0.78 3.15 -11.35
C TYR A 354 -0.46 2.86 -10.49
N GLY A 355 -0.26 2.60 -9.19
CA GLY A 355 -1.34 2.33 -8.25
C GLY A 355 -2.31 3.50 -8.09
N LYS A 356 -1.88 4.75 -8.35
CA LYS A 356 -2.76 5.91 -8.32
C LYS A 356 -3.84 5.87 -9.40
N TYR A 357 -3.58 5.22 -10.53
CA TYR A 357 -4.56 5.04 -11.60
C TYR A 357 -5.61 3.97 -11.28
N GLY A 358 -5.39 3.14 -10.25
CA GLY A 358 -6.39 2.19 -9.73
C GLY A 358 -7.11 2.67 -8.47
N GLU A 359 -6.82 3.88 -8.00
CA GLU A 359 -7.27 4.39 -6.70
C GLU A 359 -8.79 4.49 -6.59
N ARG A 360 -9.30 4.13 -5.42
CA ARG A 360 -10.65 4.40 -4.93
C ARG A 360 -10.56 5.10 -3.60
N ASN A 361 -11.32 6.17 -3.43
CA ASN A 361 -11.47 6.87 -2.17
C ASN A 361 -12.59 6.18 -1.39
N GLU A 362 -12.23 5.47 -0.32
CA GLU A 362 -13.20 4.99 0.66
C GLU A 362 -13.58 6.16 1.57
N ARG A 363 -14.84 6.57 1.55
CA ARG A 363 -15.41 7.46 2.58
C ARG A 363 -16.20 6.63 3.57
N GLY A 364 -16.04 6.89 4.85
CA GLY A 364 -16.73 6.17 5.93
C GLY A 364 -15.78 5.67 7.01
N GLY A 365 -16.30 4.88 7.93
CA GLY A 365 -15.63 4.46 9.16
C GLY A 365 -16.37 4.96 10.40
N TRP A 366 -15.69 4.92 11.55
CA TRP A 366 -16.25 5.38 12.82
C TRP A 366 -16.17 6.90 12.95
N VAL A 367 -17.34 7.53 13.00
CA VAL A 367 -17.54 8.98 13.13
C VAL A 367 -18.33 9.25 14.41
N LYS A 368 -18.12 10.38 15.09
CA LYS A 368 -18.98 10.77 16.21
C LYS A 368 -20.40 10.98 15.72
N LEU A 369 -21.36 10.42 16.44
CA LEU A 369 -22.78 10.55 16.12
C LEU A 369 -23.22 12.03 16.15
N SER A 370 -22.64 12.82 17.05
CA SER A 370 -22.87 14.27 17.16
C SER A 370 -22.39 15.08 15.94
N GLU A 371 -21.56 14.49 15.07
CA GLU A 371 -21.02 15.13 13.86
C GLU A 371 -21.63 14.56 12.58
N TRP A 372 -22.51 13.56 12.68
CA TRP A 372 -23.13 12.90 11.53
C TRP A 372 -24.48 13.53 11.21
N GLU A 373 -24.61 14.06 10.00
CA GLU A 373 -25.85 14.68 9.50
C GLU A 373 -26.67 13.75 8.58
N GLY A 374 -26.15 12.55 8.28
CA GLY A 374 -26.81 11.59 7.41
C GLY A 374 -27.79 10.67 8.15
N ASP A 375 -28.38 9.75 7.41
CA ASP A 375 -29.27 8.73 7.97
C ASP A 375 -28.50 7.80 8.94
N ILE A 376 -29.20 7.38 9.98
CA ILE A 376 -28.71 6.47 11.02
C ILE A 376 -29.33 5.08 10.91
N GLU A 377 -30.38 4.92 10.09
CA GLU A 377 -31.09 3.66 9.92
C GLU A 377 -30.12 2.56 9.44
N GLY A 378 -30.15 1.41 10.11
CA GLY A 378 -29.29 0.26 9.80
C GLY A 378 -27.79 0.43 10.11
N CYS A 379 -27.36 1.56 10.69
CA CYS A 379 -25.95 1.77 11.03
C CYS A 379 -25.57 1.20 12.40
N ASP A 380 -24.32 0.72 12.56
CA ASP A 380 -23.81 0.25 13.85
C ASP A 380 -23.41 1.44 14.72
N ILE A 381 -24.09 1.61 15.86
CA ILE A 381 -23.81 2.66 16.84
C ILE A 381 -23.16 2.03 18.07
N LYS A 382 -22.05 2.61 18.52
CA LYS A 382 -21.31 2.18 19.70
C LYS A 382 -21.03 3.38 20.61
N GLU A 383 -21.32 3.20 21.88
CA GLU A 383 -20.92 4.15 22.93
C GLU A 383 -19.50 3.83 23.40
N TYR A 384 -18.64 4.85 23.42
CA TYR A 384 -17.25 4.74 23.86
C TYR A 384 -17.12 4.92 25.39
N ILE A 385 -15.92 4.75 25.94
CA ILE A 385 -15.65 4.75 27.38
C ILE A 385 -16.00 6.09 28.07
N ASP A 386 -16.00 7.19 27.34
CA ASP A 386 -16.33 8.54 27.82
C ASP A 386 -17.80 8.93 27.59
N GLY A 387 -18.64 7.97 27.16
CA GLY A 387 -20.05 8.21 26.83
C GLY A 387 -20.27 8.81 25.43
N GLU A 388 -19.22 9.18 24.69
CA GLU A 388 -19.36 9.66 23.32
C GLU A 388 -19.84 8.52 22.42
N LYS A 389 -20.87 8.80 21.60
CA LYS A 389 -21.44 7.82 20.68
C LYS A 389 -20.79 7.95 19.31
N TYR A 390 -20.43 6.80 18.72
CA TYR A 390 -19.88 6.69 17.38
C TYR A 390 -20.80 5.87 16.49
N ILE A 391 -20.95 6.32 15.25
CA ILE A 391 -21.66 5.63 14.18
C ILE A 391 -20.66 5.09 13.16
N TYR A 392 -20.84 3.85 12.73
CA TYR A 392 -20.08 3.27 11.63
C TYR A 392 -20.78 3.55 10.30
N VAL A 393 -20.22 4.46 9.51
CA VAL A 393 -20.70 4.77 8.16
C VAL A 393 -20.03 3.82 7.18
N GLY A 394 -20.84 3.08 6.42
CA GLY A 394 -20.38 2.13 5.41
C GLY A 394 -19.40 2.75 4.42
N LYS A 395 -18.39 1.99 4.02
CA LYS A 395 -17.38 2.46 3.07
C LYS A 395 -17.86 2.22 1.65
N GLN A 396 -18.23 3.30 0.95
CA GLN A 396 -18.45 3.24 -0.49
C GLN A 396 -17.18 3.70 -1.23
N PRO A 397 -16.50 2.79 -1.95
CA PRO A 397 -15.32 3.16 -2.70
C PRO A 397 -15.73 3.93 -3.96
N LEU A 398 -15.29 5.18 -4.06
CA LEU A 398 -15.53 6.03 -5.24
C LEU A 398 -14.24 6.24 -6.02
N ASP A 399 -14.33 6.17 -7.34
CA ASP A 399 -13.18 6.46 -8.20
C ASP A 399 -12.69 7.90 -8.03
N SER A 400 -11.37 8.07 -8.06
CA SER A 400 -10.76 9.38 -8.19
C SER A 400 -10.89 9.88 -9.65
N LYS A 401 -10.82 11.20 -9.86
CA LYS A 401 -10.84 11.80 -11.21
C LYS A 401 -9.71 11.34 -12.14
N HIS A 402 -8.65 10.75 -11.59
CA HIS A 402 -7.48 10.25 -12.32
C HIS A 402 -7.44 8.72 -12.40
N THR A 403 -8.56 8.05 -12.16
CA THR A 403 -8.62 6.59 -12.16
C THR A 403 -8.88 6.06 -13.57
N PHE A 404 -7.96 5.20 -14.04
CA PHE A 404 -8.01 4.46 -15.29
C PHE A 404 -7.49 3.03 -15.03
N PRO A 405 -8.37 2.10 -14.61
CA PRO A 405 -7.96 0.78 -14.12
C PRO A 405 -7.24 -0.12 -15.15
N VAL A 406 -7.38 0.13 -16.46
CA VAL A 406 -6.56 -0.55 -17.49
C VAL A 406 -5.06 -0.36 -17.24
N ILE A 407 -4.62 0.81 -16.80
CA ILE A 407 -3.20 1.11 -16.57
C ILE A 407 -2.58 0.14 -15.52
N PRO A 408 -3.09 0.07 -14.27
CA PRO A 408 -2.56 -0.86 -13.30
C PRO A 408 -2.85 -2.33 -13.66
N ALA A 409 -3.96 -2.64 -14.35
CA ALA A 409 -4.24 -4.01 -14.82
C ALA A 409 -3.17 -4.48 -15.81
N TRP A 410 -2.83 -3.65 -16.80
CA TRP A 410 -1.80 -3.95 -17.79
C TRP A 410 -0.43 -4.14 -17.14
N ILE A 411 -0.04 -3.25 -16.22
CA ILE A 411 1.23 -3.32 -15.51
C ILE A 411 1.33 -4.61 -14.67
N THR A 412 0.28 -4.97 -13.91
CA THR A 412 0.34 -6.20 -13.11
C THR A 412 0.27 -7.45 -13.97
N THR A 413 -0.43 -7.44 -15.11
CA THR A 413 -0.40 -8.51 -16.11
C THR A 413 1.03 -8.76 -16.60
N HIS A 414 1.74 -7.73 -17.06
CA HIS A 414 3.11 -7.91 -17.55
C HIS A 414 4.10 -8.31 -16.44
N ALA A 415 3.90 -7.87 -15.20
CA ALA A 415 4.66 -8.37 -14.06
C ALA A 415 4.41 -9.87 -13.81
N ARG A 416 3.15 -10.33 -13.87
CA ARG A 416 2.81 -11.75 -13.76
C ARG A 416 3.37 -12.57 -14.92
N LEU A 417 3.36 -12.05 -16.15
CA LEU A 417 3.94 -12.70 -17.32
C LEU A 417 5.45 -12.89 -17.19
N LYS A 418 6.16 -11.87 -16.70
CA LYS A 418 7.61 -11.97 -16.44
C LYS A 418 7.94 -13.09 -15.45
N LEU A 419 7.16 -13.18 -14.37
CA LEU A 419 7.27 -14.26 -13.38
C LEU A 419 6.92 -15.63 -14.00
N LEU A 420 5.78 -15.72 -14.71
CA LEU A 420 5.27 -16.95 -15.34
C LEU A 420 6.29 -17.55 -16.30
N ARG A 421 6.86 -16.75 -17.20
CA ARG A 421 7.83 -17.20 -18.19
C ARG A 421 9.07 -17.83 -17.55
N GLU A 422 9.62 -17.22 -16.51
CA GLU A 422 10.78 -17.80 -15.81
C GLU A 422 10.43 -19.06 -15.05
N MET A 423 9.27 -19.10 -14.40
CA MET A 423 8.81 -20.29 -13.69
C MET A 423 8.56 -21.46 -14.66
N LYS A 424 7.97 -21.20 -15.83
CA LYS A 424 7.68 -22.24 -16.84
C LYS A 424 8.92 -22.92 -17.40
N LYS A 425 10.05 -22.20 -17.53
CA LYS A 425 11.34 -22.79 -17.94
C LYS A 425 11.88 -23.86 -16.97
N ARG A 426 11.36 -23.91 -15.74
CA ARG A 426 11.90 -24.71 -14.62
C ARG A 426 10.79 -25.23 -13.69
N GLU A 427 9.62 -25.50 -14.25
CA GLU A 427 8.35 -25.71 -13.53
C GLU A 427 8.45 -26.70 -12.35
N LYS A 428 9.11 -27.85 -12.55
CA LYS A 428 9.30 -28.89 -11.53
C LYS A 428 10.20 -28.49 -10.36
N TRP A 429 11.03 -27.46 -10.54
CA TRP A 429 12.04 -27.01 -9.57
C TRP A 429 11.58 -25.79 -8.76
N VAL A 430 10.44 -25.19 -9.08
CA VAL A 430 9.91 -24.05 -8.35
C VAL A 430 9.34 -24.50 -7.00
N VAL A 431 9.75 -23.82 -5.93
CA VAL A 431 9.27 -24.06 -4.55
C VAL A 431 8.27 -22.99 -4.14
N TYR A 432 8.54 -21.72 -4.49
CA TYR A 432 7.75 -20.59 -4.03
C TYR A 432 7.87 -19.41 -5.01
N CYS A 433 6.83 -18.56 -5.06
CA CYS A 433 6.92 -17.24 -5.66
C CYS A 433 6.12 -16.19 -4.88
N ASP A 434 6.54 -14.92 -4.96
CA ASP A 434 5.79 -13.76 -4.47
C ASP A 434 6.07 -12.51 -5.29
N THR A 435 5.16 -12.21 -6.21
CA THR A 435 5.13 -11.02 -7.07
C THR A 435 6.32 -10.91 -8.03
N ASP A 436 7.50 -10.66 -7.48
CA ASP A 436 8.77 -10.40 -8.14
C ASP A 436 9.89 -11.37 -7.74
N SER A 437 9.61 -12.29 -6.81
CA SER A 437 10.56 -13.30 -6.33
C SER A 437 10.18 -14.72 -6.74
N ILE A 438 11.20 -15.54 -7.02
CA ILE A 438 11.10 -16.99 -7.25
C ILE A 438 12.14 -17.69 -6.36
N HIS A 439 11.71 -18.73 -5.66
CA HIS A 439 12.62 -19.68 -5.02
C HIS A 439 12.59 -20.99 -5.81
N ILE A 440 13.78 -21.47 -6.19
CA ILE A 440 13.96 -22.74 -6.89
C ILE A 440 14.83 -23.67 -6.04
N LEU A 441 14.65 -24.98 -6.20
CA LEU A 441 15.52 -25.96 -5.56
C LEU A 441 16.98 -25.76 -5.97
N LEU A 442 17.89 -25.99 -5.02
CA LEU A 442 19.34 -25.79 -5.16
C LEU A 442 19.95 -26.58 -6.33
N ASP A 443 19.44 -27.79 -6.55
CA ASP A 443 19.85 -28.75 -7.57
C ASP A 443 19.22 -28.52 -8.96
N CYS A 444 18.49 -27.41 -9.15
CA CYS A 444 17.92 -27.07 -10.45
C CYS A 444 19.04 -26.98 -11.53
N PRO A 445 18.98 -27.82 -12.59
CA PRO A 445 20.09 -27.97 -13.55
C PRO A 445 20.29 -26.75 -14.45
N ASN A 446 19.26 -25.91 -14.57
CA ASN A 446 19.30 -24.66 -15.30
C ASN A 446 18.88 -23.57 -14.31
N PRO A 447 19.75 -22.92 -13.52
CA PRO A 447 19.40 -21.84 -12.58
C PRO A 447 19.00 -20.54 -13.30
N ILE A 448 18.52 -19.53 -12.57
CA ILE A 448 18.19 -18.22 -13.17
C ILE A 448 19.48 -17.43 -13.31
N GLU A 449 19.70 -16.83 -14.48
CA GLU A 449 20.85 -15.96 -14.73
C GLU A 449 20.73 -14.67 -13.93
N SER A 450 21.76 -14.37 -13.13
CA SER A 450 21.75 -13.20 -12.25
C SER A 450 22.18 -11.93 -13.00
N SER A 451 21.40 -10.86 -12.87
CA SER A 451 21.67 -9.54 -13.43
C SER A 451 21.32 -8.44 -12.44
N LYS A 452 22.13 -7.37 -12.43
CA LYS A 452 21.90 -6.16 -11.62
C LYS A 452 21.15 -5.06 -12.37
N GLU A 453 20.84 -5.30 -13.65
CA GLU A 453 20.14 -4.34 -14.49
C GLU A 453 18.67 -4.20 -14.10
N LEU A 454 18.05 -3.07 -14.47
CA LEU A 454 16.62 -2.83 -14.25
C LEU A 454 15.79 -3.90 -14.97
N GLY A 455 14.99 -4.62 -14.18
CA GLY A 455 14.21 -5.76 -14.66
C GLY A 455 15.00 -7.06 -14.76
N GLY A 456 16.30 -7.08 -14.47
CA GLY A 456 17.07 -8.31 -14.34
C GLY A 456 16.70 -9.08 -13.07
N TRP A 457 16.88 -10.40 -13.09
CA TRP A 457 16.75 -11.24 -11.90
C TRP A 457 18.04 -11.16 -11.09
N SER A 458 17.98 -10.69 -9.85
CA SER A 458 19.14 -10.70 -8.95
C SER A 458 19.09 -11.94 -8.07
N PHE A 459 20.19 -12.68 -7.99
CA PHE A 459 20.38 -13.66 -6.92
C PHE A 459 20.36 -12.94 -5.55
N GLU A 460 19.61 -13.47 -4.59
CA GLU A 460 19.54 -12.92 -3.23
C GLU A 460 20.30 -13.78 -2.24
N TYR A 461 19.99 -15.07 -2.16
CA TYR A 461 20.59 -16.00 -1.21
C TYR A 461 20.38 -17.46 -1.59
N GLU A 462 21.19 -18.31 -0.97
CA GLU A 462 21.00 -19.75 -0.87
C GLU A 462 20.75 -20.11 0.59
N ALA A 463 19.68 -20.87 0.87
CA ALA A 463 19.35 -21.27 2.23
C ALA A 463 18.47 -22.52 2.27
N GLU A 464 18.54 -23.23 3.39
CA GLU A 464 17.53 -24.23 3.74
C GLU A 464 16.35 -23.55 4.45
N GLN A 465 15.14 -23.71 3.92
CA GLN A 465 13.94 -23.05 4.43
C GLN A 465 12.78 -24.03 4.56
N LEU A 466 11.93 -23.78 5.56
CA LEU A 466 10.69 -24.51 5.79
C LEU A 466 9.50 -23.71 5.22
N TYR A 467 8.77 -24.30 4.28
CA TYR A 467 7.61 -23.68 3.62
C TYR A 467 6.30 -24.26 4.13
N TYR A 468 5.37 -23.39 4.54
CA TYR A 468 4.01 -23.78 4.94
C TYR A 468 2.98 -23.31 3.92
N ARG A 469 2.95 -22.00 3.66
CA ARG A 469 1.94 -21.35 2.80
C ARG A 469 2.43 -19.98 2.32
N PRO A 470 1.73 -19.31 1.39
CA PRO A 470 2.07 -17.98 0.91
C PRO A 470 2.43 -17.00 2.04
N LYS A 471 3.63 -16.42 1.96
CA LYS A 471 4.18 -15.46 2.94
C LYS A 471 4.28 -16.01 4.38
N PHE A 472 4.39 -17.33 4.50
CA PHE A 472 4.67 -18.05 5.73
C PHE A 472 5.70 -19.17 5.47
N TYR A 473 6.99 -18.81 5.55
CA TYR A 473 8.12 -19.70 5.33
C TYR A 473 9.38 -19.17 6.03
N GLY A 474 10.29 -20.06 6.43
CA GLY A 474 11.48 -19.68 7.19
C GLY A 474 11.10 -18.80 8.40
N GLN A 475 11.68 -17.59 8.47
CA GLN A 475 11.31 -16.58 9.47
C GLN A 475 10.21 -15.60 9.00
N LYS A 476 9.81 -15.64 7.73
CA LYS A 476 8.83 -14.71 7.16
C LYS A 476 7.43 -15.16 7.54
N THR A 477 6.75 -14.34 8.34
CA THR A 477 5.37 -14.58 8.79
C THR A 477 4.54 -13.31 8.61
N LYS A 478 3.74 -13.23 7.54
CA LYS A 478 2.96 -12.02 7.25
C LYS A 478 1.94 -11.71 8.36
N GLY A 479 1.96 -10.46 8.80
CA GLY A 479 1.00 -9.94 9.79
C GLY A 479 1.36 -10.29 11.23
N VAL A 480 2.56 -10.81 11.48
CA VAL A 480 3.13 -11.00 12.81
C VAL A 480 4.36 -10.10 12.92
N PRO A 481 4.47 -9.26 13.95
CA PRO A 481 5.64 -8.38 14.10
C PRO A 481 6.88 -9.20 14.50
N LYS A 482 8.08 -8.69 14.18
CA LYS A 482 9.35 -9.37 14.51
C LYS A 482 9.56 -9.62 16.01
N ARG A 483 8.97 -8.77 16.86
CA ARG A 483 9.00 -8.90 18.33
C ARG A 483 8.06 -9.96 18.90
N ALA A 484 7.33 -10.69 18.06
CA ALA A 484 6.40 -11.68 18.55
C ALA A 484 7.12 -12.94 19.06
N GLU A 485 6.66 -13.42 20.20
CA GLU A 485 7.11 -14.66 20.81
C GLU A 485 6.23 -15.82 20.33
N ILE A 486 6.83 -16.99 20.09
CA ILE A 486 6.06 -18.20 19.79
C ILE A 486 5.68 -18.86 21.10
N LEU A 487 4.38 -18.95 21.38
CA LEU A 487 3.88 -19.67 22.55
C LEU A 487 3.71 -21.16 22.28
N ARG A 488 3.19 -21.49 21.10
CA ARG A 488 2.89 -22.86 20.71
C ARG A 488 3.16 -23.06 19.22
N ASN A 489 3.76 -24.19 18.89
CA ASN A 489 3.97 -24.63 17.53
C ASN A 489 3.63 -26.12 17.45
N ASN A 490 2.51 -26.44 16.79
CA ASN A 490 2.11 -27.83 16.54
C ASN A 490 2.04 -28.07 15.02
N ASN A 491 1.63 -29.26 14.58
CA ASN A 491 1.61 -29.60 13.16
C ASN A 491 0.67 -28.71 12.33
N ASP A 492 -0.41 -28.18 12.93
CA ASP A 492 -1.45 -27.45 12.21
C ASP A 492 -1.29 -25.93 12.25
N MET A 493 -0.67 -25.40 13.31
CA MET A 493 -0.65 -23.96 13.59
C MET A 493 0.52 -23.51 14.47
N ILE A 494 0.82 -22.21 14.38
CA ILE A 494 1.70 -21.50 15.29
C ILE A 494 0.91 -20.40 15.99
N GLU A 495 1.03 -20.34 17.31
CA GLU A 495 0.47 -19.31 18.17
C GLU A 495 1.56 -18.33 18.59
N PHE A 496 1.29 -17.06 18.35
CA PHE A 496 2.19 -15.95 18.63
C PHE A 496 1.61 -15.05 19.72
N LYS A 497 2.49 -14.52 20.56
CA LYS A 497 2.21 -13.51 21.58
C LYS A 497 3.01 -12.24 21.26
N TYR A 498 2.34 -11.10 21.23
CA TYR A 498 3.01 -9.81 21.09
C TYR A 498 2.14 -8.68 21.62
N THR A 499 2.77 -7.57 21.98
CA THR A 499 2.06 -6.36 22.39
C THR A 499 1.82 -5.42 21.23
N THR A 500 0.71 -4.67 21.26
CA THR A 500 0.41 -3.60 20.30
C THR A 500 -0.48 -2.55 20.96
N PRO A 501 -0.37 -1.26 20.59
CA PRO A 501 -1.34 -0.27 21.01
C PRO A 501 -2.71 -0.56 20.37
N ILE A 502 -3.78 -0.34 21.12
CA ILE A 502 -5.15 -0.41 20.64
C ILE A 502 -5.38 0.71 19.63
N LYS A 503 -5.79 0.33 18.41
CA LYS A 503 -6.19 1.26 17.36
C LYS A 503 -7.60 1.79 17.61
N ARG A 504 -7.90 3.00 17.12
CA ARG A 504 -9.19 3.68 17.22
C ARG A 504 -10.41 2.79 16.96
N ALA A 505 -10.44 2.07 15.83
CA ALA A 505 -11.60 1.23 15.49
C ALA A 505 -11.82 0.09 16.50
N THR A 506 -10.75 -0.46 17.07
CA THR A 506 -10.83 -1.49 18.12
C THR A 506 -11.25 -0.87 19.44
N ALA A 507 -10.70 0.31 19.79
CA ALA A 507 -11.06 1.07 20.98
C ALA A 507 -12.58 1.30 21.05
N ILE A 508 -13.16 1.82 19.96
CA ILE A 508 -14.60 2.10 19.86
C ILE A 508 -15.43 0.81 19.97
N ARG A 509 -15.06 -0.25 19.22
CA ARG A 509 -15.82 -1.50 19.22
C ARG A 509 -15.79 -2.25 20.54
N ARG A 510 -14.66 -2.21 21.26
CA ARG A 510 -14.44 -2.99 22.48
C ARG A 510 -14.57 -2.17 23.76
N LYS A 511 -14.84 -0.86 23.66
CA LYS A 511 -14.87 0.06 24.80
C LYS A 511 -13.57 0.01 25.60
N LEU A 512 -12.44 0.14 24.92
CA LEU A 512 -11.11 0.16 25.52
C LEU A 512 -10.40 1.48 25.22
N PRO A 513 -9.54 1.99 26.11
CA PRO A 513 -8.72 3.17 25.83
C PRO A 513 -7.88 2.98 24.55
N GLN A 514 -7.94 3.96 23.65
CA GLN A 514 -7.06 4.01 22.49
C GLN A 514 -5.61 4.23 22.97
N ASN A 515 -4.63 3.68 22.25
CA ASN A 515 -3.19 3.75 22.56
C ASN A 515 -2.74 3.01 23.83
N MET A 516 -3.65 2.41 24.60
CA MET A 516 -3.29 1.41 25.61
C MET A 516 -2.65 0.19 24.92
N TRP A 517 -1.52 -0.27 25.45
CA TRP A 517 -0.79 -1.43 24.97
C TRP A 517 -1.41 -2.68 25.56
N VAL A 518 -1.80 -3.59 24.68
CA VAL A 518 -2.36 -4.88 25.08
C VAL A 518 -1.58 -6.02 24.47
N GLU A 519 -1.59 -7.13 25.20
CA GLU A 519 -1.13 -8.40 24.70
C GLU A 519 -2.14 -8.99 23.70
N ILE A 520 -1.62 -9.43 22.55
CA ILE A 520 -2.39 -10.09 21.51
C ILE A 520 -1.88 -11.51 21.34
N LEU A 521 -2.80 -12.45 21.47
CA LEU A 521 -2.62 -13.83 21.02
C LEU A 521 -3.08 -13.93 19.57
N LYS A 522 -2.19 -14.39 18.70
CA LYS A 522 -2.47 -14.55 17.28
C LYS A 522 -2.12 -15.96 16.83
N GLN A 523 -3.14 -16.65 16.32
CA GLN A 523 -3.00 -17.98 15.77
C GLN A 523 -2.90 -17.94 14.25
N LEU A 524 -1.90 -18.63 13.69
CA LEU A 524 -1.74 -18.82 12.25
C LEU A 524 -1.70 -20.30 11.90
N ARG A 525 -2.67 -20.72 11.09
CA ARG A 525 -2.68 -22.06 10.50
C ARG A 525 -1.56 -22.21 9.47
N LYS A 526 -0.95 -23.38 9.41
CA LYS A 526 0.06 -23.77 8.42
C LYS A 526 -0.56 -24.19 7.09
N THR A 527 -1.86 -24.52 7.09
CA THR A 527 -2.61 -24.90 5.89
C THR A 527 -2.64 -23.79 4.84
N ASP A 528 -2.34 -24.18 3.60
CA ASP A 528 -2.52 -23.43 2.36
C ASP A 528 -3.68 -24.02 1.57
N ASP A 529 -4.68 -23.20 1.30
CA ASP A 529 -5.91 -23.54 0.58
C ASP A 529 -5.95 -22.92 -0.82
N LYS A 530 -4.81 -22.44 -1.34
CA LYS A 530 -4.69 -21.97 -2.72
C LYS A 530 -4.45 -23.08 -3.74
N ARG A 531 -4.04 -24.26 -3.27
CA ARG A 531 -3.61 -25.41 -4.08
C ARG A 531 -4.06 -26.71 -3.42
N ILE A 532 -4.07 -27.79 -4.19
CA ILE A 532 -4.34 -29.16 -3.73
C ILE A 532 -3.01 -29.81 -3.38
N TRP A 533 -2.89 -30.37 -2.18
CA TRP A 533 -1.63 -30.88 -1.64
C TRP A 533 -1.62 -32.40 -1.61
N ASP A 534 -0.47 -32.96 -1.97
CA ASP A 534 -0.11 -34.34 -1.67
C ASP A 534 0.60 -34.35 -0.31
N GLU A 535 0.00 -35.01 0.67
CA GLU A 535 0.50 -35.03 2.05
C GLU A 535 1.74 -35.92 2.22
N GLU A 536 1.99 -36.86 1.31
CA GLU A 536 3.18 -37.73 1.35
C GLU A 536 4.40 -37.01 0.77
N THR A 537 4.24 -36.37 -0.39
CA THR A 537 5.35 -35.72 -1.10
C THR A 537 5.56 -34.25 -0.73
N GLY A 538 4.52 -33.59 -0.19
CA GLY A 538 4.52 -32.15 0.06
C GLY A 538 4.45 -31.32 -1.23
N GLU A 539 4.20 -31.93 -2.39
CA GLU A 539 3.98 -31.24 -3.65
C GLU A 539 2.52 -30.79 -3.81
N SER A 540 2.26 -29.90 -4.77
CA SER A 540 0.91 -29.38 -4.98
C SER A 540 0.54 -29.20 -6.44
N LYS A 541 -0.75 -29.43 -6.73
CA LYS A 541 -1.39 -29.14 -8.00
C LYS A 541 -2.31 -27.92 -7.88
N PRO A 542 -2.54 -27.17 -8.97
CA PRO A 542 -3.57 -26.14 -9.00
C PRO A 542 -4.95 -26.67 -8.59
N ILE A 543 -5.80 -25.79 -8.09
CA ILE A 543 -7.23 -26.11 -7.90
C ILE A 543 -7.86 -26.33 -9.28
N GLN A 544 -8.58 -27.44 -9.45
CA GLN A 544 -9.39 -27.66 -10.65
C GLN A 544 -10.76 -26.99 -10.50
N ILE A 545 -11.18 -26.23 -11.51
CA ILE A 545 -12.52 -25.65 -11.63
C ILE A 545 -13.14 -26.22 -12.90
N ASN A 546 -14.36 -26.74 -12.79
CA ASN A 546 -15.16 -27.16 -13.93
C ASN A 546 -16.52 -26.49 -13.79
N ILE A 547 -16.68 -25.31 -14.39
CA ILE A 547 -18.00 -24.71 -14.55
C ILE A 547 -18.74 -25.57 -15.56
N THR A 548 -19.81 -26.25 -15.12
CA THR A 548 -20.68 -27.03 -16.00
C THR A 548 -21.13 -26.14 -17.16
N THR A 549 -20.97 -26.63 -18.38
CA THR A 549 -21.41 -25.98 -19.62
C THR A 549 -22.86 -25.55 -19.57
#